data_AF-A0A1D8IP73-F1
#
_entry.id   AF-A0A1D8IP73-F1
#
_cell.length_a   1.000
_cell.length_b   1.000
_cell.length_c   1.000
_cell.angle_alpha   90.00
_cell.angle_beta   90.00
_cell.angle_gamma   90.00
#
_symmetry.space_group_name_H-M   'P 1'
#
loop_
_entity.id
_entity.type
_entity.pdbx_description
1 polymer ?
#
loop_
_entity_poly.entity_id
_entity_poly.type
_entity_poly.pdbx_seq_one_letter_code
_entity_poly.pdbx_strand_id
1 'polypeptide(L)'
;MKNDGRTLTRETLEAMRFMALERMAEGESPAAVSASFGMHRTWAYKVRLKVRGRGQGKQALQLRRAPGRRRKLTDAQGRQVFRWVNGKNPRQYGFDFGLWTRQIVRELIAQRLGVSLSLASVGALLARVGLTAQKPLQRAYQRDPDAIERWQRETYPAILDSIFLQASNCCLYS
;
A
#
# COMPACT_ATOMS: atom_id res chain seq x y z
N MET A 1 -28.66 -28.86 22.64
CA MET A 1 -28.54 -27.97 21.46
C MET A 1 -27.09 -28.00 20.99
N LYS A 2 -26.81 -28.28 19.71
CA LYS A 2 -25.43 -28.26 19.17
C LYS A 2 -25.17 -26.89 18.58
N ASN A 3 -24.24 -26.12 19.15
CA ASN A 3 -23.86 -24.81 18.64
C ASN A 3 -22.96 -24.96 17.41
N ASP A 4 -23.33 -24.31 16.30
CA ASP A 4 -22.43 -24.17 15.15
C ASP A 4 -21.43 -23.05 15.45
N GLY A 5 -20.16 -23.43 15.61
CA GLY A 5 -19.08 -22.49 15.85
C GLY A 5 -18.85 -21.49 14.71
N ARG A 6 -19.41 -21.70 13.51
CA ARG A 6 -19.26 -20.77 12.38
C ARG A 6 -20.10 -19.49 12.53
N THR A 7 -21.16 -19.55 13.33
CA THR A 7 -22.06 -18.41 13.59
C THR A 7 -21.51 -17.48 14.68
N LEU A 8 -20.56 -17.95 15.49
CA LEU A 8 -19.94 -17.18 16.56
C LEU A 8 -18.86 -16.24 16.00
N THR A 9 -18.72 -15.06 16.61
CA THR A 9 -17.65 -14.13 16.28
C THR A 9 -16.28 -14.74 16.56
N ARG A 10 -15.24 -14.24 15.88
CA ARG A 10 -13.90 -14.80 16.02
C ARG A 10 -13.34 -14.56 17.42
N GLU A 11 -13.73 -13.45 18.02
CA GLU A 11 -13.42 -12.99 19.37
C GLU A 11 -14.09 -13.91 20.41
N THR A 12 -15.38 -14.23 20.24
CA THR A 12 -16.08 -15.18 21.13
C THR A 12 -15.44 -16.55 21.08
N LEU A 13 -15.11 -17.05 19.88
CA LEU A 13 -14.42 -18.33 19.73
C LEU A 13 -13.03 -18.32 20.37
N GLU A 14 -12.31 -17.20 20.35
CA GLU A 14 -11.03 -17.07 21.03
C GLU A 14 -11.20 -17.19 22.56
N ALA A 15 -12.12 -16.41 23.15
CA ALA A 15 -12.42 -16.48 24.57
C ALA A 15 -12.83 -17.89 25.01
N MET A 16 -13.71 -18.54 24.24
CA MET A 16 -14.11 -19.94 24.50
C MET A 16 -12.92 -20.90 24.48
N ARG A 17 -11.96 -20.74 23.56
CA ARG A 17 -10.76 -21.60 23.51
C ARG A 17 -9.87 -21.40 24.73
N PHE A 18 -9.74 -20.18 25.23
CA PHE A 18 -8.98 -19.89 26.45
C PHE A 18 -9.63 -20.52 27.68
N MET A 19 -10.93 -20.29 27.89
CA MET A 19 -11.67 -20.91 29.00
C MET A 19 -11.63 -22.44 28.94
N ALA A 20 -11.79 -23.02 27.73
CA ALA A 20 -11.70 -24.46 27.56
C ALA A 20 -10.31 -25.01 27.88
N LEU A 21 -9.25 -24.27 27.57
CA LEU A 21 -7.89 -24.68 27.89
C LEU A 21 -7.64 -24.66 29.40
N GLU A 22 -8.15 -23.67 30.12
CA GLU A 22 -7.99 -23.53 31.57
C GLU A 22 -8.72 -24.64 32.31
N ARG A 23 -10.00 -24.88 31.99
CA ARG A 23 -10.77 -26.00 32.56
C ARG A 23 -10.13 -27.36 32.27
N MET A 24 -9.58 -27.53 31.08
CA MET A 24 -8.82 -28.75 30.73
C MET A 24 -7.50 -28.88 31.50
N ALA A 25 -6.91 -27.78 31.96
CA ALA A 25 -5.70 -27.78 32.79
C ALA A 25 -6.03 -28.07 34.26
N GLU A 26 -7.23 -27.68 34.72
CA GLU A 26 -7.78 -28.01 36.04
C GLU A 26 -8.21 -29.48 36.18
N GLY A 27 -8.16 -30.25 35.08
CA GLY A 27 -8.41 -31.69 35.08
C GLY A 27 -9.75 -32.11 34.45
N GLU A 28 -10.58 -31.17 34.00
CA GLU A 28 -11.82 -31.53 33.31
C GLU A 28 -11.55 -32.25 31.98
N SER A 29 -12.40 -33.25 31.68
CA SER A 29 -12.28 -33.99 30.41
C SER A 29 -12.65 -33.10 29.21
N PRO A 30 -11.96 -33.22 28.06
CA PRO A 30 -12.32 -32.46 26.84
C PRO A 30 -13.77 -32.63 26.42
N ALA A 31 -14.35 -33.81 26.67
CA ALA A 31 -15.75 -34.10 26.38
C ALA A 31 -16.69 -33.24 27.23
N ALA A 32 -16.48 -33.20 28.55
CA ALA A 32 -17.29 -32.38 29.47
C ALA A 32 -17.18 -30.88 29.13
N VAL A 33 -15.95 -30.39 28.92
CA VAL A 33 -15.71 -28.99 28.54
C VAL A 33 -16.44 -28.65 27.24
N SER A 34 -16.31 -29.48 26.20
CA SER A 34 -17.01 -29.24 24.93
C SER A 34 -18.54 -29.23 25.06
N ALA A 35 -19.09 -30.12 25.89
CA ALA A 35 -20.53 -30.22 26.12
C ALA A 35 -21.09 -28.96 26.79
N SER A 36 -20.38 -28.37 27.76
CA SER A 36 -20.82 -27.13 28.41
C SER A 36 -20.91 -25.92 27.46
N PHE A 37 -20.13 -25.92 26.38
CA PHE A 37 -20.17 -24.88 25.35
C PHE A 37 -21.15 -25.21 24.20
N GLY A 38 -21.84 -26.35 24.27
CA GLY A 38 -22.65 -26.87 23.17
C GLY A 38 -21.85 -27.29 21.95
N MET A 39 -20.53 -27.49 22.08
CA MET A 39 -19.61 -27.80 20.98
C MET A 39 -19.43 -29.32 20.83
N HIS A 40 -19.10 -29.77 19.62
CA HIS A 40 -18.74 -31.16 19.41
C HIS A 40 -17.41 -31.52 20.11
N ARG A 41 -17.28 -32.74 20.64
CA ARG A 41 -16.10 -33.22 21.39
C ARG A 41 -14.76 -32.93 20.70
N THR A 42 -14.73 -33.04 19.37
CA THR A 42 -13.52 -32.80 18.56
C THR A 42 -13.00 -31.37 18.67
N TRP A 43 -13.85 -30.40 19.01
CA TRP A 43 -13.44 -29.01 19.19
C TRP A 43 -12.45 -28.85 20.36
N ALA A 44 -12.76 -29.39 21.54
CA ALA A 44 -11.88 -29.31 22.70
C ALA A 44 -10.56 -30.07 22.48
N TYR A 45 -10.61 -31.23 21.81
CA TYR A 45 -9.40 -31.94 21.39
C TYR A 45 -8.53 -31.11 20.44
N LYS A 46 -9.13 -30.40 19.47
CA LYS A 46 -8.40 -29.50 18.56
C LYS A 46 -7.77 -28.33 19.31
N VAL A 47 -8.44 -27.77 20.32
CA VAL A 47 -7.88 -26.72 21.18
C VAL A 47 -6.64 -27.24 21.90
N ARG A 48 -6.75 -28.38 22.58
CA ARG A 48 -5.64 -29.02 23.31
C ARG A 48 -4.46 -29.36 22.36
N LEU A 49 -4.75 -29.92 21.19
CA LEU A 49 -3.74 -30.25 20.18
C LEU A 49 -3.02 -29.00 19.66
N LYS A 50 -3.74 -27.90 19.42
CA LYS A 50 -3.16 -26.65 18.91
C LYS A 50 -2.16 -26.04 19.88
N VAL A 51 -2.40 -26.17 21.18
CA VAL A 51 -1.52 -25.69 22.26
C VAL A 51 -0.29 -26.58 22.44
N ARG A 52 -0.46 -27.90 22.33
CA ARG A 52 0.66 -28.87 22.40
C ARG A 52 1.59 -28.79 21.19
N GLY A 53 1.13 -28.30 20.05
CA GLY A 53 1.94 -28.13 18.85
C GLY A 53 2.85 -26.90 18.87
N ARG A 54 3.85 -26.89 17.96
CA ARG A 54 4.68 -25.74 17.50
C ARG A 54 5.20 -24.72 18.56
N GLY A 55 5.28 -25.07 19.84
CA GLY A 55 5.97 -24.28 20.87
C GLY A 55 5.36 -22.92 21.23
N GLN A 56 4.13 -22.61 20.79
CA GLN A 56 3.47 -21.32 21.09
C GLN A 56 2.53 -21.37 22.30
N GLY A 57 2.30 -22.53 22.90
CA GLY A 57 1.48 -22.68 24.11
C GLY A 57 0.10 -22.03 23.98
N LYS A 58 -0.32 -21.28 25.00
CA LYS A 58 -1.60 -20.53 25.01
C LYS A 58 -1.72 -19.55 23.82
N GLN A 59 -0.61 -18.96 23.36
CA GLN A 59 -0.62 -17.99 22.26
C GLN A 59 -1.05 -18.61 20.92
N ALA A 60 -0.98 -19.93 20.77
CA ALA A 60 -1.49 -20.62 19.59
C ALA A 60 -3.01 -20.47 19.41
N LEU A 61 -3.74 -20.16 20.50
CA LEU A 61 -5.19 -19.96 20.47
C LEU A 61 -5.59 -18.54 20.07
N GLN A 62 -4.64 -17.59 20.11
CA GLN A 62 -4.92 -16.20 19.85
C GLN A 62 -5.47 -15.97 18.44
N LEU A 63 -6.38 -15.03 18.34
CA LEU A 63 -6.91 -14.55 17.08
C LEU A 63 -5.79 -13.85 16.31
N ARG A 64 -5.34 -14.50 15.23
CA ARG A 64 -4.41 -13.89 14.28
C ARG A 64 -5.15 -13.45 13.04
N ARG A 65 -4.84 -12.24 12.58
CA ARG A 65 -5.16 -11.83 11.21
C ARG A 65 -4.38 -12.77 10.30
N ALA A 66 -5.08 -13.44 9.39
CA ALA A 66 -4.43 -14.26 8.39
C ALA A 66 -3.49 -13.35 7.60
N PRO A 67 -2.21 -13.71 7.42
CA PRO A 67 -1.34 -12.94 6.55
C PRO A 67 -1.99 -12.94 5.16
N GLY A 68 -2.22 -11.75 4.61
CA GLY A 68 -2.75 -11.61 3.26
C GLY A 68 -1.82 -12.25 2.23
N ARG A 69 -2.22 -12.19 0.95
CA ARG A 69 -1.40 -12.71 -0.15
C ARG A 69 0.03 -12.18 -0.04
N ARG A 70 1.01 -13.09 -0.07
CA ARG A 70 2.43 -12.73 -0.04
C ARG A 70 2.72 -11.77 -1.19
N ARG A 71 3.44 -10.69 -0.90
CA ARG A 71 3.82 -9.68 -1.88
C ARG A 71 4.87 -10.26 -2.81
N LYS A 72 4.87 -9.81 -4.07
CA LYS A 72 5.87 -10.21 -5.08
C LYS A 72 7.27 -9.66 -4.81
N LEU A 73 7.37 -8.51 -4.14
CA LEU A 73 8.64 -7.90 -3.75
C LEU A 73 8.85 -7.97 -2.24
N THR A 74 10.06 -8.33 -1.85
CA THR A 74 10.51 -8.27 -0.45
C THR A 74 10.71 -6.81 -0.01
N ASP A 75 10.86 -6.59 1.30
CA ASP A 75 11.11 -5.25 1.83
C ASP A 75 12.50 -4.73 1.44
N ALA A 76 13.49 -5.62 1.30
CA ALA A 76 14.81 -5.28 0.80
C ALA A 76 14.76 -4.82 -0.66
N GLN A 77 14.03 -5.53 -1.53
CA GLN A 77 13.83 -5.12 -2.92
C GLN A 77 13.06 -3.79 -3.01
N GLY A 78 12.07 -3.57 -2.14
CA GLY A 78 11.39 -2.27 -2.06
C GLY A 78 12.33 -1.11 -1.74
N ARG A 79 13.23 -1.27 -0.75
CA ARG A 79 14.25 -0.27 -0.43
C ARG A 79 15.26 -0.06 -1.58
N GLN A 80 15.52 -1.08 -2.38
CA GLN A 80 16.35 -0.94 -3.58
C GLN A 80 15.66 -0.10 -4.64
N VAL A 81 14.36 -0.31 -4.89
CA VAL A 81 13.56 0.55 -5.78
C VAL A 81 13.56 2.00 -5.29
N PHE A 82 13.41 2.22 -3.98
CA PHE A 82 13.52 3.56 -3.39
C PHE A 82 14.85 4.25 -3.75
N ARG A 83 15.98 3.55 -3.60
CA ARG A 83 17.32 4.08 -3.96
C ARG A 83 17.50 4.35 -5.45
N TRP A 84 16.72 3.70 -6.32
CA TRP A 84 16.78 3.96 -7.75
C TRP A 84 16.00 5.21 -8.16
N VAL A 85 14.90 5.48 -7.48
CA VAL A 85 13.99 6.58 -7.80
C VAL A 85 14.38 7.86 -7.05
N ASN A 86 14.74 7.75 -5.78
CA ASN A 86 15.03 8.90 -4.92
C ASN A 86 16.30 9.65 -5.40
N GLY A 87 16.15 10.93 -5.73
CA GLY A 87 17.26 11.81 -6.12
C GLY A 87 17.91 11.50 -7.48
N LYS A 88 17.32 10.60 -8.27
CA LYS A 88 17.85 10.20 -9.59
C LYS A 88 16.89 10.58 -10.71
N ASN A 89 17.39 10.60 -11.94
CA ASN A 89 16.57 10.88 -13.12
C ASN A 89 16.34 9.59 -13.92
N PRO A 90 15.13 9.31 -14.45
CA PRO A 90 14.89 8.14 -15.28
C PRO A 90 15.82 8.04 -16.50
N ARG A 91 16.29 9.17 -17.05
CA ARG A 91 17.26 9.19 -18.16
C ARG A 91 18.56 8.44 -17.84
N GLN A 92 18.98 8.40 -16.57
CA GLN A 92 20.15 7.64 -16.14
C GLN A 92 19.96 6.11 -16.26
N TYR A 93 18.71 5.67 -16.44
CA TYR A 93 18.34 4.27 -16.63
C TYR A 93 17.90 3.97 -18.07
N GLY A 94 18.08 4.91 -19.01
CA GLY A 94 17.76 4.72 -20.42
C GLY A 94 16.30 5.00 -20.78
N PHE A 95 15.55 5.73 -19.96
CA PHE A 95 14.20 6.19 -20.30
C PHE A 95 14.24 7.59 -20.93
N ASP A 96 13.47 7.82 -21.99
CA ASP A 96 13.47 9.11 -22.73
C ASP A 96 12.89 10.28 -21.91
N PHE A 97 12.06 9.97 -20.91
CA PHE A 97 11.35 10.94 -20.09
C PHE A 97 12.13 11.33 -18.83
N GLY A 98 12.14 12.63 -18.49
CA GLY A 98 12.84 13.16 -17.32
C GLY A 98 12.08 13.04 -15.99
N LEU A 99 10.86 12.47 -15.99
CA LEU A 99 9.97 12.40 -14.82
C LEU A 99 9.68 10.97 -14.43
N TRP A 100 9.74 10.67 -13.13
CA TRP A 100 9.34 9.36 -12.62
C TRP A 100 7.83 9.19 -12.67
N THR A 101 7.36 8.29 -13.53
CA THR A 101 5.98 7.82 -13.55
C THR A 101 5.89 6.41 -12.99
N ARG A 102 4.69 6.00 -12.56
CA ARG A 102 4.45 4.61 -12.10
C ARG A 102 4.73 3.58 -13.21
N GLN A 103 4.58 3.96 -14.48
CA GLN A 103 4.88 3.10 -15.63
C GLN A 103 6.38 2.89 -15.79
N ILE A 104 7.16 3.97 -15.73
CA ILE A 104 8.62 3.91 -15.79
C ILE A 104 9.19 3.09 -14.62
N VAL A 105 8.67 3.30 -13.40
CA VAL A 105 9.09 2.50 -12.25
C VAL A 105 8.74 1.02 -12.41
N ARG A 106 7.57 0.70 -12.99
CA ARG A 106 7.18 -0.69 -13.30
C ARG A 106 8.17 -1.34 -14.27
N GLU A 107 8.52 -0.64 -15.33
CA GLU A 107 9.46 -1.13 -16.35
C GLU A 107 10.86 -1.33 -15.76
N LEU A 108 11.33 -0.38 -14.95
CA LEU A 108 12.60 -0.51 -14.24
C LEU A 108 12.61 -1.73 -13.32
N ILE A 109 11.52 -1.99 -12.58
CA ILE A 109 11.37 -3.18 -11.73
C ILE A 109 11.39 -4.45 -12.58
N ALA A 110 10.69 -4.47 -13.72
CA ALA A 110 10.68 -5.61 -14.62
C ALA A 110 12.08 -5.90 -15.18
N GLN A 111 12.81 -4.87 -15.62
CA GLN A 111 14.16 -5.01 -16.17
C GLN A 111 15.19 -5.47 -15.13
N ARG A 112 15.16 -4.91 -13.92
CA ARG A 112 16.21 -5.15 -12.90
C ARG A 112 15.92 -6.32 -11.96
N LEU A 113 14.65 -6.64 -11.73
CA LEU A 113 14.22 -7.67 -10.79
C LEU A 113 13.44 -8.81 -11.45
N GLY A 114 13.08 -8.71 -12.74
CA GLY A 114 12.31 -9.75 -13.44
C GLY A 114 10.87 -9.90 -12.95
N VAL A 115 10.36 -8.94 -12.17
CA VAL A 115 9.03 -9.03 -11.53
C VAL A 115 8.04 -8.09 -12.22
N SER A 116 6.98 -8.66 -12.79
CA SER A 116 5.86 -7.87 -13.32
C SER A 116 4.85 -7.49 -12.23
N LEU A 117 4.61 -6.19 -12.07
CA LEU A 117 3.68 -5.59 -11.12
C LEU A 117 2.60 -4.79 -11.85
N SER A 118 1.38 -4.77 -11.29
CA SER A 118 0.34 -3.83 -11.73
C SER A 118 0.69 -2.40 -11.29
N LEU A 119 0.17 -1.38 -11.98
CA LEU A 119 0.38 0.02 -11.60
C LEU A 119 -0.10 0.33 -10.18
N ALA A 120 -1.19 -0.31 -9.74
CA ALA A 120 -1.67 -0.22 -8.36
C ALA A 120 -0.65 -0.79 -7.36
N SER A 121 -0.03 -1.93 -7.69
CA SER A 121 1.02 -2.55 -6.85
C SER A 121 2.27 -1.67 -6.78
N VAL A 122 2.64 -1.01 -7.88
CA VAL A 122 3.75 -0.04 -7.91
C VAL A 122 3.42 1.19 -7.06
N GLY A 123 2.20 1.72 -7.16
CA GLY A 123 1.74 2.81 -6.29
C GLY A 123 1.80 2.44 -4.81
N ALA A 124 1.29 1.26 -4.44
CA ALA A 124 1.35 0.76 -3.07
C ALA A 124 2.79 0.51 -2.59
N LEU A 125 3.67 0.03 -3.48
CA LEU A 125 5.09 -0.12 -3.21
C LEU A 125 5.74 1.23 -2.89
N LEU A 126 5.53 2.23 -3.75
CA LEU A 126 6.10 3.57 -3.61
C LEU A 126 5.61 4.25 -2.32
N ALA A 127 4.30 4.20 -2.03
CA ALA A 127 3.74 4.73 -0.79
C ALA A 127 4.36 4.07 0.45
N ARG A 128 4.56 2.75 0.41
CA ARG A 128 5.18 1.99 1.51
C ARG A 128 6.64 2.38 1.75
N VAL A 129 7.39 2.72 0.71
CA VAL A 129 8.79 3.17 0.84
C VAL A 129 8.90 4.69 1.05
N GLY A 130 7.78 5.39 1.25
CA GLY A 130 7.76 6.83 1.53
C GLY A 130 7.79 7.74 0.29
N LEU A 131 7.77 7.17 -0.93
CA LEU A 131 7.67 7.94 -2.17
C LEU A 131 6.20 8.15 -2.52
N THR A 132 5.57 9.08 -1.82
CA THR A 132 4.23 9.55 -2.13
C THR A 132 4.33 10.88 -2.87
N ALA A 133 3.46 11.12 -3.86
CA ALA A 133 3.37 12.42 -4.50
C ALA A 133 3.01 13.46 -3.43
N GLN A 134 4.00 14.24 -3.00
CA GLN A 134 3.75 15.36 -2.11
C GLN A 134 3.12 16.46 -2.94
N LYS A 135 1.87 16.81 -2.62
CA LYS A 135 1.25 18.02 -3.16
C LYS A 135 2.13 19.19 -2.70
N PRO A 136 2.71 20.01 -3.60
CA PRO A 136 3.38 21.23 -3.18
C PRO A 136 2.36 22.06 -2.41
N LEU A 137 2.64 22.36 -1.14
CA LEU A 137 1.74 23.13 -0.27
C LEU A 137 1.58 24.61 -0.72
N GLN A 138 2.28 25.04 -1.78
CA GLN A 138 2.68 26.44 -1.93
C GLN A 138 2.66 26.96 -3.39
N ARG A 139 1.62 26.70 -4.18
CA ARG A 139 1.54 27.26 -5.56
C ARG A 139 0.30 28.09 -5.89
N ALA A 140 -0.44 28.59 -4.90
CA ALA A 140 -1.60 29.46 -5.16
C ALA A 140 -1.63 30.78 -4.38
N TYR A 141 -0.62 31.10 -3.56
CA TYR A 141 -0.63 32.34 -2.74
C TYR A 141 0.08 33.55 -3.38
N GLN A 142 0.87 33.36 -4.44
CA GLN A 142 1.51 34.45 -5.20
C GLN A 142 0.75 34.79 -6.50
N ARG A 143 -0.53 34.39 -6.57
CA ARG A 143 -1.40 34.78 -7.66
C ARG A 143 -2.00 36.14 -7.30
N ASP A 144 -1.26 37.21 -7.58
CA ASP A 144 -1.84 38.56 -7.55
C ASP A 144 -2.79 38.66 -8.76
N PRO A 145 -4.12 38.64 -8.56
CA PRO A 145 -5.09 38.70 -9.66
C PRO A 145 -4.91 39.97 -10.48
N ASP A 146 -4.48 41.07 -9.87
CA ASP A 146 -4.30 42.36 -10.52
C ASP A 146 -3.02 42.38 -11.37
N ALA A 147 -1.98 41.63 -10.98
CA ALA A 147 -0.79 41.44 -11.80
C ALA A 147 -1.07 40.57 -13.03
N ILE A 148 -1.97 39.58 -12.90
CA ILE A 148 -2.38 38.72 -14.02
C ILE A 148 -3.23 39.50 -15.02
N GLU A 149 -4.18 40.28 -14.52
CA GLU A 149 -5.04 41.09 -15.37
C GLU A 149 -4.24 42.16 -16.12
N ARG A 150 -3.31 42.85 -15.44
CA ARG A 150 -2.38 43.79 -16.10
C ARG A 150 -1.52 43.10 -17.16
N TRP A 151 -0.94 41.95 -16.86
CA TRP A 151 -0.13 41.22 -17.84
C TRP A 151 -0.95 40.79 -19.08
N GLN A 152 -2.21 40.35 -18.89
CA GLN A 152 -3.11 39.99 -19.99
C GLN A 152 -3.51 41.19 -20.85
N ARG A 153 -3.70 42.37 -20.24
CA ARG A 153 -4.12 43.59 -20.95
C ARG A 153 -2.96 44.32 -21.62
N GLU A 154 -1.78 44.33 -21.03
CA GLU A 154 -0.67 45.19 -21.47
C GLU A 154 0.45 44.38 -22.11
N THR A 155 0.94 43.34 -21.43
CA THR A 155 2.14 42.62 -21.86
C THR A 155 1.85 41.61 -22.97
N TYR A 156 0.72 40.90 -22.88
CA TYR A 156 0.36 39.88 -23.86
C TYR A 156 0.08 40.46 -25.26
N PRO A 157 -0.69 41.55 -25.43
CA PRO A 157 -0.90 42.17 -26.74
C PRO A 157 0.39 42.76 -27.31
N ALA A 158 1.22 43.41 -26.47
CA ALA A 158 2.50 43.97 -26.92
C ALA A 158 3.47 42.89 -27.45
N ILE A 159 3.46 41.70 -26.86
CA ILE A 159 4.23 40.55 -27.37
C ILE A 159 3.67 40.11 -28.73
N LEU A 160 2.35 39.98 -28.88
CA LEU A 160 1.73 39.62 -30.16
C LEU A 160 2.02 40.66 -31.25
N ASP A 161 1.91 41.95 -30.94
CA ASP A 161 2.20 43.04 -31.86
C ASP A 161 3.68 43.06 -32.27
N SER A 162 4.59 42.80 -31.33
CA SER A 162 6.03 42.69 -31.64
C SER A 162 6.34 41.51 -32.57
N ILE A 163 5.66 40.38 -32.40
CA ILE A 163 5.78 39.20 -33.28
C ILE A 163 5.20 39.52 -34.67
N PHE A 164 4.07 40.24 -34.72
CA PHE A 164 3.41 40.62 -35.97
C PHE A 164 4.23 41.66 -36.76
N LEU A 165 4.87 42.60 -36.07
CA LEU A 165 5.79 43.59 -36.64
C LEU A 165 7.09 42.95 -37.14
N GLN A 166 7.66 41.98 -36.41
CA GLN A 166 8.82 41.21 -36.89
C GLN A 166 8.47 40.36 -38.11
N ALA A 167 7.28 39.77 -38.16
CA ALA A 167 6.82 39.00 -39.33
C ALA A 167 6.58 39.89 -40.56
N SER A 168 6.08 41.12 -40.37
CA SER A 168 5.81 42.06 -41.46
C SER A 168 7.10 42.71 -42.00
N ASN A 169 8.08 43.02 -41.14
CA ASN A 169 9.38 43.53 -41.57
C ASN A 169 10.24 42.48 -42.29
N CYS A 170 10.06 41.19 -42.02
CA CYS A 170 10.75 40.12 -42.73
C CYS A 170 10.29 39.98 -44.20
N CYS A 171 9.05 40.40 -44.54
CA CYS A 171 8.52 40.31 -45.91
C CYS A 171 8.87 41.52 -46.80
N LEU A 172 9.39 42.62 -46.25
CA LEU A 172 9.76 43.82 -47.00
C LEU A 172 11.26 43.90 -47.35
N TYR A 173 12.06 42.88 -46.96
CA TYR A 173 13.48 42.74 -47.27
C TYR A 173 13.77 41.34 -47.86
N SER A 174 13.07 40.95 -48.92
CA SER A 174 13.43 39.83 -49.80
C SER A 174 13.25 40.21 -51.25
#